data_AF-A0A9N7Q8H3-F1
#
_entry.id   AF-A0A9N7Q8H3-F1
#
_cell.length_a   1.000
_cell.length_b   1.000
_cell.length_c   1.000
_cell.angle_alpha   90.00
_cell.angle_beta   90.00
_cell.angle_gamma   90.00
#
_symmetry.space_group_name_H-M   'P 1'
#
loop_
_entity.id
_entity.type
_entity.pdbx_description
1 polymer ?
#
loop_
_entity_poly.entity_id
_entity_poly.type
_entity_poly.pdbx_seq_one_letter_code
_entity_poly.pdbx_strand_id
1 'polypeptide(L)'
;MMMSETNADGFRSPLQTGTHPLLAHETNSPLWTPPIIHAYAACKLCILQRRSFYISEVRGEGKTSFLRALREQLANDFENNFAILSYSAANRHASSIRAYFIEFLRSVDHPTLTGETARLKARVGDTLVVLASMTLWKMVVLLLDEAQAFLPEDFGFLKDIQNELEKKGLSLTVVTCGEEPFMKNMLTTMIEKGPAGACADRFGLHRVRLRGYDKDSLRVVLRAVDSKIWPPGSECTWTQYFFPNAFSDGFRFQNHVDDLWAAFTEFGQIRKKKIEDENGYKFEEYLLSRRIFEALPYLAVRVTDDDFDRGCLKKKFWTWAAAHAAGKLDD
;
A
#
# COMPACT_ATOMS: atom_id res chain seq x y z
N MET A 1 5.64 34.98 -15.27
CA MET A 1 6.81 35.00 -16.17
C MET A 1 6.66 33.77 -17.06
N MET A 2 6.31 33.94 -18.33
CA MET A 2 6.11 32.83 -19.26
C MET A 2 7.44 32.11 -19.44
N MET A 3 7.52 30.83 -19.10
CA MET A 3 8.66 29.99 -19.47
C MET A 3 8.58 29.74 -20.97
N SER A 4 9.60 30.15 -21.72
CA SER A 4 9.74 29.84 -23.14
C SER A 4 9.85 28.33 -23.36
N GLU A 5 9.22 27.80 -24.40
CA GLU A 5 9.19 26.38 -24.79
C GLU A 5 10.58 25.69 -24.70
N THR A 6 11.65 26.44 -24.96
CA THR A 6 13.05 25.98 -24.91
C THR A 6 13.51 25.47 -23.54
N ASN A 7 12.90 25.93 -22.43
CA ASN A 7 13.25 25.46 -21.08
C ASN A 7 12.49 24.18 -20.69
N ALA A 8 11.29 23.95 -21.22
CA ALA A 8 10.49 22.76 -20.90
C ALA A 8 11.06 21.49 -21.53
N ASP A 9 11.57 21.58 -22.77
CA ASP A 9 12.21 20.45 -23.46
C ASP A 9 13.53 20.01 -22.80
N GLY A 10 14.24 20.91 -22.13
CA GLY A 10 15.44 20.58 -21.36
C GLY A 10 15.19 19.66 -20.16
N PHE A 11 13.96 19.64 -19.62
CA PHE A 11 13.58 18.77 -18.49
C PHE A 11 12.97 17.43 -18.93
N ARG A 12 12.60 17.29 -20.20
CA ARG A 12 11.82 16.15 -20.74
C ARG A 12 12.68 15.14 -21.50
N SER A 13 13.90 14.87 -21.07
CA SER A 13 14.67 13.79 -21.70
C SER A 13 13.94 12.44 -21.50
N PRO A 14 14.00 11.49 -22.46
CA PRO A 14 13.35 10.19 -22.34
C PRO A 14 13.75 9.43 -21.06
N LEU A 15 15.02 9.57 -20.65
CA LEU A 15 15.54 9.00 -19.40
C LEU A 15 14.89 9.62 -18.17
N GLN A 16 14.76 10.96 -18.10
CA GLN A 16 14.10 11.64 -16.99
C GLN A 16 12.62 11.29 -16.90
N THR A 17 11.94 11.18 -18.05
CA THR A 17 10.53 10.75 -18.11
C THR A 17 10.37 9.34 -17.55
N GLY A 18 11.24 8.39 -17.90
CA GLY A 18 11.20 7.03 -17.33
C GLY A 18 11.39 6.97 -15.80
N THR A 19 12.05 7.97 -15.21
CA THR A 19 12.25 8.08 -13.75
C THR A 19 11.18 8.91 -13.05
N HIS A 20 10.25 9.51 -13.79
CA HIS A 20 9.21 10.36 -13.22
C HIS A 20 8.35 9.52 -12.24
N PRO A 21 8.07 9.97 -11.00
CA PRO A 21 7.36 9.18 -10.00
C PRO A 21 5.97 8.68 -10.45
N LEU A 22 5.25 9.46 -11.26
CA LEU A 22 4.00 9.00 -11.88
C LEU A 22 4.18 7.73 -12.74
N LEU A 23 5.33 7.54 -13.40
CA LEU A 23 5.61 6.42 -14.31
C LEU A 23 6.45 5.31 -13.66
N ALA A 24 7.41 5.66 -12.81
CA ALA A 24 8.31 4.73 -12.15
C ALA A 24 7.65 4.10 -10.90
N HIS A 25 7.15 2.87 -11.03
CA HIS A 25 6.51 2.14 -9.92
C HIS A 25 7.46 1.86 -8.73
N GLU A 26 8.77 1.75 -8.98
CA GLU A 26 9.75 1.31 -7.97
C GLU A 26 10.18 2.43 -7.00
N THR A 27 10.09 3.70 -7.37
CA THR A 27 10.59 4.84 -6.57
C THR A 27 9.53 5.60 -5.79
N ASN A 28 8.26 5.20 -5.87
CA ASN A 28 7.18 5.95 -5.24
C ASN A 28 7.17 5.78 -3.71
N SER A 29 7.72 6.78 -3.01
CA SER A 29 7.09 7.22 -1.77
C SER A 29 5.61 7.42 -2.08
N PRO A 30 4.71 6.72 -1.39
CA PRO A 30 3.30 6.75 -1.72
C PRO A 30 2.79 8.18 -1.59
N LEU A 31 1.96 8.59 -2.54
CA LEU A 31 1.19 9.81 -2.37
C LEU A 31 0.35 9.62 -1.10
N TRP A 32 0.53 10.51 -0.13
CA TRP A 32 -0.24 10.51 1.12
C TRP A 32 -1.67 10.95 0.84
N THR A 33 -2.46 10.01 0.33
CA THR A 33 -3.86 10.24 0.01
C THR A 33 -4.73 10.07 1.26
N PRO A 34 -5.94 10.66 1.31
CA PRO A 34 -6.79 10.54 2.49
C PRO A 34 -7.04 9.09 2.96
N PRO A 35 -7.27 8.10 2.08
CA PRO A 35 -7.37 6.70 2.50
C PRO A 35 -6.08 6.14 3.14
N ILE A 36 -4.91 6.49 2.60
CA ILE A 36 -3.61 6.08 3.15
C ILE A 36 -3.37 6.75 4.51
N ILE A 37 -3.70 8.03 4.66
CA ILE A 37 -3.59 8.77 5.93
C ILE A 37 -4.49 8.13 7.00
N HIS A 38 -5.74 7.83 6.67
CA HIS A 38 -6.67 7.19 7.60
C HIS A 38 -6.23 5.77 7.97
N ALA A 39 -5.77 4.98 6.99
CA ALA A 39 -5.25 3.64 7.26
C ALA A 39 -3.98 3.70 8.14
N TYR A 40 -3.07 4.64 7.85
CA TYR A 40 -1.86 4.86 8.65
C TYR A 40 -2.19 5.25 10.10
N ALA A 41 -3.14 6.16 10.31
CA ALA A 41 -3.58 6.54 11.66
C ALA A 41 -4.14 5.34 12.44
N ALA A 42 -4.91 4.47 11.78
CA ALA A 42 -5.41 3.24 12.38
C ALA A 42 -4.29 2.24 12.71
N CYS A 43 -3.33 2.04 11.78
CA CYS A 43 -2.14 1.22 12.02
C CYS A 43 -1.35 1.74 13.23
N LYS A 44 -1.10 3.06 13.28
CA LYS A 44 -0.38 3.73 14.37
C LYS A 44 -1.03 3.48 15.72
N LEU A 45 -2.36 3.59 15.80
CA LEU A 45 -3.12 3.29 17.01
C LEU A 45 -2.93 1.84 17.47
N CYS A 46 -3.06 0.87 16.57
CA CYS A 46 -2.87 -0.54 16.90
C CYS A 46 -1.44 -0.86 17.38
N ILE A 47 -0.43 -0.28 16.73
CA ILE A 47 0.98 -0.42 17.11
C ILE A 47 1.24 0.16 18.50
N LEU A 48 0.74 1.37 18.78
CA LEU A 48 0.89 1.99 20.10
C LEU A 48 0.19 1.19 21.22
N GLN A 49 -0.91 0.51 20.89
CA GLN A 49 -1.59 -0.40 21.81
C GLN A 49 -0.92 -1.78 21.91
N ARG A 50 0.17 -2.02 21.17
CA ARG A 50 0.87 -3.31 21.05
C ARG A 50 -0.04 -4.44 20.57
N ARG A 51 -1.03 -4.13 19.75
CA ARG A 51 -2.00 -5.10 19.23
C ARG A 51 -1.65 -5.47 17.80
N SER A 52 -1.54 -6.77 17.54
CA SER A 52 -1.47 -7.29 16.18
C SER A 52 -2.80 -7.06 15.46
N PHE A 53 -2.72 -6.86 14.14
CA PHE A 53 -3.89 -6.58 13.30
C PHE A 53 -3.62 -7.05 11.88
N TYR A 54 -4.70 -7.13 11.09
CA TYR A 54 -4.60 -7.39 9.67
C TYR A 54 -5.10 -6.20 8.86
N ILE A 55 -4.38 -5.92 7.78
CA ILE A 55 -4.76 -4.98 6.74
C ILE A 55 -5.53 -5.80 5.71
N SER A 56 -6.83 -5.56 5.66
CA SER A 56 -7.67 -6.12 4.61
C SER A 56 -7.72 -5.15 3.44
N GLU A 57 -7.57 -5.66 2.23
CA GLU A 57 -7.94 -4.92 1.03
C GLU A 57 -8.51 -5.87 -0.01
N VAL A 58 -9.28 -5.29 -0.92
CA VAL A 58 -9.63 -5.94 -2.17
C VAL A 58 -8.35 -6.12 -3.00
N ARG A 59 -8.22 -7.24 -3.71
CA ARG A 59 -7.12 -7.51 -4.66
C ARG A 59 -6.71 -6.28 -5.47
N GLY A 60 -5.40 -6.04 -5.55
CA GLY A 60 -4.82 -5.01 -6.40
C GLY A 60 -4.82 -3.58 -5.83
N GLU A 61 -5.06 -3.35 -4.54
CA GLU A 61 -5.08 -1.99 -3.97
C GLU A 61 -3.70 -1.40 -3.57
N GLY A 62 -2.61 -2.15 -3.77
CA GLY A 62 -1.25 -1.66 -3.53
C GLY A 62 -0.69 -2.00 -2.14
N LYS A 63 -1.16 -3.07 -1.50
CA LYS A 63 -0.67 -3.68 -0.25
C LYS A 63 0.82 -3.54 0.00
N THR A 64 1.64 -4.10 -0.90
CA THR A 64 3.09 -4.06 -0.76
C THR A 64 3.62 -2.63 -0.78
N SER A 65 3.05 -1.76 -1.64
CA SER A 65 3.36 -0.32 -1.64
C SER A 65 2.93 0.37 -0.34
N PHE A 66 1.77 0.02 0.22
CA PHE A 66 1.30 0.55 1.51
C PHE A 66 2.12 0.03 2.70
N LEU A 67 2.54 -1.24 2.71
CA LEU A 67 3.43 -1.78 3.73
C LEU A 67 4.80 -1.11 3.69
N ARG A 68 5.33 -0.83 2.50
CA ARG A 68 6.55 -0.02 2.33
C ARG A 68 6.34 1.41 2.86
N ALA A 69 5.22 2.04 2.50
CA ALA A 69 4.81 3.34 3.07
C ALA A 69 4.86 3.34 4.59
N LEU A 70 4.22 2.33 5.16
CA LEU A 70 4.02 2.16 6.58
C LEU A 70 5.38 1.99 7.26
N ARG A 71 6.26 1.16 6.70
CA ARG A 71 7.62 0.98 7.21
C ARG A 71 8.40 2.28 7.26
N GLU A 72 8.45 3.00 6.13
CA GLU A 72 9.19 4.27 6.02
C GLU A 72 8.63 5.32 6.97
N GLN A 73 7.30 5.48 7.01
CA GLN A 73 6.68 6.50 7.85
C GLN A 73 6.79 6.18 9.33
N LEU A 74 6.64 4.91 9.74
CA LEU A 74 6.81 4.53 11.14
C LEU A 74 8.25 4.78 11.61
N ALA A 75 9.25 4.51 10.76
CA ALA A 75 10.64 4.80 11.10
C ALA A 75 10.88 6.32 11.28
N ASN A 76 10.26 7.14 10.42
CA ASN A 76 10.35 8.60 10.50
C ASN A 76 9.59 9.18 11.72
N ASP A 77 8.33 8.80 11.91
CA ASP A 77 7.46 9.31 12.97
C ASP A 77 7.96 8.97 14.38
N PHE A 78 8.69 7.86 14.51
CA PHE A 78 9.09 7.32 15.79
C PHE A 78 10.60 7.19 15.98
N GLU A 79 11.41 7.77 15.09
CA GLU A 79 12.87 7.88 15.22
C GLU A 79 13.56 6.54 15.58
N ASN A 80 13.05 5.43 15.03
CA ASN A 80 13.52 4.06 15.33
C ASN A 80 13.42 3.63 16.80
N ASN A 81 12.46 4.16 17.57
CA ASN A 81 12.19 3.76 18.96
C ASN A 81 11.70 2.31 19.13
N PHE A 82 11.43 1.61 18.03
CA PHE A 82 11.16 0.17 17.94
C PHE A 82 11.73 -0.39 16.64
N ALA A 83 11.97 -1.70 16.60
CA ALA A 83 12.51 -2.36 15.41
C ALA A 83 11.37 -2.70 14.44
N ILE A 84 11.58 -2.51 13.14
CA ILE A 84 10.63 -2.86 12.09
C ILE A 84 11.25 -3.93 11.19
N LEU A 85 10.58 -5.06 11.08
CA LEU A 85 10.97 -6.18 10.22
C LEU A 85 9.92 -6.38 9.12
N SER A 86 10.37 -6.85 7.96
CA SER A 86 9.49 -7.21 6.86
C SER A 86 9.71 -8.67 6.51
N TYR A 87 8.62 -9.42 6.46
CA TYR A 87 8.59 -10.81 6.04
C TYR A 87 7.55 -10.92 4.93
N SER A 88 7.96 -11.38 3.75
CA SER A 88 7.02 -11.73 2.68
C SER A 88 6.91 -13.25 2.65
N ALA A 89 5.69 -13.76 2.84
CA ALA A 89 5.44 -15.19 2.68
C ALA A 89 5.51 -15.51 1.18
N ALA A 90 6.64 -16.04 0.72
CA ALA A 90 6.74 -16.49 -0.67
C ALA A 90 5.63 -17.52 -0.95
N ASN A 91 5.18 -17.64 -2.21
CA ASN A 91 4.21 -18.63 -2.72
C ASN A 91 4.70 -20.09 -2.54
N ARG A 92 4.92 -20.50 -1.30
CA ARG A 92 5.29 -21.84 -0.90
C ARG A 92 4.35 -22.27 0.19
N HIS A 93 3.77 -23.43 -0.02
CA HIS A 93 3.55 -24.36 1.06
C HIS A 93 4.94 -24.71 1.62
N ALA A 94 5.47 -23.91 2.55
CA ALA A 94 6.62 -24.30 3.34
C ALA A 94 6.20 -25.52 4.16
N SER A 95 6.28 -26.71 3.55
CA SER A 95 5.67 -27.93 4.09
C SER A 95 6.38 -28.45 5.35
N SER A 96 7.38 -27.72 5.85
CA SER A 96 8.10 -28.08 7.06
C SER A 96 8.38 -26.86 7.93
N ILE A 97 8.29 -27.09 9.24
CA ILE A 97 8.67 -26.17 10.31
C ILE A 97 10.09 -25.60 10.10
N ARG A 98 11.01 -26.43 9.58
CA ARG A 98 12.38 -26.03 9.28
C ARG A 98 12.43 -24.93 8.22
N ALA A 99 11.65 -25.07 7.14
CA ALA A 99 11.64 -24.12 6.04
C ALA A 99 11.13 -22.75 6.51
N TYR A 100 10.08 -22.72 7.33
CA TYR A 100 9.55 -21.51 7.96
C TYR A 100 10.66 -20.72 8.70
N PHE A 101 11.39 -21.36 9.61
CA PHE A 101 12.43 -20.66 10.38
C PHE A 101 13.62 -20.21 9.51
N ILE A 102 13.99 -20.97 8.47
CA ILE A 102 15.04 -20.55 7.52
C ILE A 102 14.60 -19.31 6.75
N GLU A 103 13.35 -19.28 6.29
CA GLU A 103 12.79 -18.14 5.56
C GLU A 103 12.66 -16.91 6.44
N PHE A 104 12.25 -17.09 7.70
CA PHE A 104 12.23 -16.00 8.68
C PHE A 104 13.62 -15.42 8.88
N LEU A 105 14.62 -16.27 9.12
CA LEU A 105 16.01 -15.83 9.27
C LEU A 105 16.56 -15.14 8.02
N ARG A 106 16.14 -15.59 6.83
CA ARG A 106 16.50 -14.93 5.56
C ARG A 106 15.84 -13.55 5.45
N SER A 107 14.59 -13.39 5.87
CA SER A 107 13.87 -12.11 5.81
C SER A 107 14.47 -11.02 6.72
N VAL A 108 15.18 -11.43 7.76
CA VAL A 108 15.88 -10.54 8.69
C VAL A 108 17.39 -10.47 8.43
N ASP A 109 17.85 -10.97 7.27
CA ASP A 109 19.25 -11.01 6.85
C ASP A 109 20.21 -11.64 7.89
N HIS A 110 19.74 -12.67 8.60
CA HIS A 110 20.56 -13.34 9.62
C HIS A 110 21.70 -14.15 8.96
N PRO A 111 22.96 -14.01 9.42
CA PRO A 111 24.14 -14.59 8.75
C PRO A 111 24.15 -16.12 8.74
N THR A 112 23.49 -16.76 9.70
CA THR A 112 23.44 -18.23 9.82
C THR A 112 22.05 -18.78 9.58
N LEU A 113 21.88 -19.52 8.48
CA LEU A 113 20.63 -20.17 8.07
C LEU A 113 20.64 -21.70 8.25
N THR A 114 21.72 -22.27 8.79
CA THR A 114 21.91 -23.71 8.97
C THR A 114 21.74 -24.16 10.42
N GLY A 115 21.66 -25.47 10.65
CA GLY A 115 21.45 -26.08 11.97
C GLY A 115 20.14 -26.84 12.08
N GLU A 116 19.91 -27.53 13.20
CA GLU A 116 18.68 -28.27 13.49
C GLU A 116 17.47 -27.35 13.73
N THR A 117 16.25 -27.86 13.57
CA THR A 117 15.00 -27.07 13.71
C THR A 117 14.90 -26.35 15.06
N ALA A 118 15.28 -27.01 16.16
CA ALA A 118 15.29 -26.40 17.49
C ALA A 118 16.26 -25.21 17.57
N ARG A 119 17.44 -25.32 16.96
CA ARG A 119 18.43 -24.22 16.89
C ARG A 119 17.95 -23.08 16.00
N LEU A 120 17.28 -23.39 14.89
CA LEU A 120 16.69 -22.38 14.01
C LEU A 120 15.57 -21.60 14.72
N LYS A 121 14.69 -22.30 15.46
CA LYS A 121 13.64 -21.68 16.28
C LYS A 121 14.22 -20.77 17.34
N ALA A 122 15.18 -21.27 18.14
CA ALA A 122 15.85 -20.48 19.17
C ALA A 122 16.49 -19.23 18.58
N ARG A 123 17.17 -19.35 17.44
CA ARG A 123 17.81 -18.23 16.75
C ARG A 123 16.83 -17.14 16.31
N VAL A 124 15.64 -17.50 15.81
CA VAL A 124 14.61 -16.51 15.49
C VAL A 124 14.17 -15.77 16.75
N GLY A 125 13.89 -16.51 17.83
CA GLY A 125 13.52 -15.92 19.13
C GLY A 125 14.60 -14.99 19.66
N ASP A 126 15.86 -15.43 19.68
CA ASP A 126 17.01 -14.66 20.16
C ASP A 126 17.24 -13.40 19.32
N THR A 127 17.10 -13.50 17.99
CA THR A 127 17.19 -12.35 17.08
C THR A 127 16.15 -11.30 17.44
N LEU A 128 14.90 -11.69 17.66
CA LEU A 128 13.82 -10.77 18.04
C LEU A 128 14.03 -10.17 19.44
N VAL A 129 14.56 -10.95 20.38
CA VAL A 129 14.91 -10.48 21.72
C VAL A 129 15.99 -9.41 21.65
N VAL A 130 17.06 -9.63 20.88
CA VAL A 130 18.13 -8.65 20.68
C VAL A 130 17.58 -7.38 20.04
N LEU A 131 16.85 -7.50 18.94
CA LEU A 131 16.26 -6.35 18.24
C LEU A 131 15.33 -5.53 19.13
N ALA A 132 14.44 -6.18 19.88
CA ALA A 132 13.57 -5.50 20.83
C ALA A 132 14.38 -4.76 21.90
N SER A 133 15.37 -5.44 22.50
CA SER A 133 16.14 -4.92 23.64
C SER A 133 17.02 -3.72 23.28
N MET A 134 17.38 -3.56 22.02
CA MET A 134 18.15 -2.41 21.50
C MET A 134 17.28 -1.16 21.28
N THR A 135 15.97 -1.24 21.49
CA THR A 135 15.02 -0.15 21.21
C THR A 135 14.40 0.40 22.49
N LEU A 136 14.04 1.68 22.49
CA LEU A 136 13.46 2.34 23.66
C LEU A 136 12.15 1.66 24.11
N TRP A 137 11.31 1.25 23.16
CA TRP A 137 9.99 0.69 23.45
C TRP A 137 10.01 -0.81 23.75
N LYS A 138 11.19 -1.45 23.68
CA LYS A 138 11.36 -2.89 23.87
C LYS A 138 10.44 -3.70 22.94
N MET A 139 10.35 -3.27 21.69
CA MET A 139 9.30 -3.69 20.77
C MET A 139 9.84 -4.00 19.38
N VAL A 140 9.25 -5.02 18.76
CA VAL A 140 9.40 -5.32 17.34
C VAL A 140 8.04 -5.25 16.66
N VAL A 141 7.98 -4.57 15.52
CA VAL A 141 6.87 -4.61 14.57
C VAL A 141 7.26 -5.49 13.40
N LEU A 142 6.53 -6.58 13.19
CA LEU A 142 6.71 -7.47 12.04
C LEU A 142 5.64 -7.18 11.00
N LEU A 143 6.04 -6.68 9.84
CA LEU A 143 5.20 -6.50 8.66
C LEU A 143 5.20 -7.80 7.85
N LEU A 144 4.10 -8.54 7.90
CA LEU A 144 3.90 -9.81 7.21
C LEU A 144 3.10 -9.58 5.92
N ASP A 145 3.77 -9.63 4.76
CA ASP A 145 3.13 -9.56 3.44
C ASP A 145 2.76 -10.96 2.92
N GLU A 146 1.71 -11.04 2.10
CA GLU A 146 1.12 -12.27 1.56
C GLU A 146 0.74 -13.32 2.61
N ALA A 147 0.21 -12.87 3.75
CA ALA A 147 -0.11 -13.70 4.92
C ALA A 147 -1.07 -14.88 4.62
N GLN A 148 -1.83 -14.86 3.52
CA GLN A 148 -2.67 -15.99 3.11
C GLN A 148 -1.87 -17.24 2.69
N ALA A 149 -0.55 -17.09 2.48
CA ALA A 149 0.33 -18.22 2.22
C ALA A 149 0.73 -18.98 3.51
N PHE A 150 0.49 -18.39 4.69
CA PHE A 150 0.78 -19.05 5.96
C PHE A 150 -0.21 -20.16 6.28
N LEU A 151 0.32 -21.23 6.86
CA LEU A 151 -0.49 -22.27 7.47
C LEU A 151 -0.92 -21.84 8.89
N PRO A 152 -2.02 -22.40 9.44
CA PRO A 152 -2.41 -22.14 10.82
C PRO A 152 -1.29 -22.40 11.85
N GLU A 153 -0.42 -23.39 11.58
CA GLU A 153 0.74 -23.73 12.39
C GLU A 153 1.79 -22.60 12.42
N ASP A 154 1.98 -21.88 11.31
CA ASP A 154 2.91 -20.76 11.20
C ASP A 154 2.48 -19.60 12.11
N PHE A 155 1.19 -19.29 12.14
CA PHE A 155 0.61 -18.35 13.12
C PHE A 155 0.77 -18.85 14.56
N GLY A 156 0.72 -20.17 14.77
CA GLY A 156 1.05 -20.80 16.05
C GLY A 156 2.47 -20.46 16.51
N PHE A 157 3.46 -20.56 15.62
CA PHE A 157 4.84 -20.19 15.94
C PHE A 157 5.00 -18.70 16.26
N LEU A 158 4.32 -17.80 15.53
CA LEU A 158 4.31 -16.38 15.86
C LEU A 158 3.71 -16.11 17.25
N LYS A 159 2.62 -16.79 17.60
CA LYS A 159 2.00 -16.69 18.92
C LYS A 159 2.95 -17.16 20.03
N ASP A 160 3.66 -18.27 19.83
CA ASP A 160 4.64 -18.79 20.78
C ASP A 160 5.79 -17.79 20.99
N ILE A 161 6.32 -17.22 19.91
CA ILE A 161 7.37 -16.19 19.97
C ILE A 161 6.87 -14.96 20.74
N GLN A 162 5.65 -14.47 20.47
CA GLN A 162 5.06 -13.36 21.21
C GLN A 162 5.04 -13.66 22.72
N ASN A 163 4.59 -14.86 23.12
CA ASN A 163 4.53 -15.25 24.53
C ASN A 163 5.93 -15.33 25.17
N GLU A 164 6.94 -15.80 24.44
CA GLU A 164 8.33 -15.84 24.92
C GLU A 164 8.91 -14.44 25.12
N LEU A 165 8.62 -13.50 24.21
CA LEU A 165 9.02 -12.10 24.34
C LEU A 165 8.30 -11.41 25.51
N GLU A 166 7.00 -11.66 25.68
CA GLU A 166 6.18 -11.07 26.74
C GLU A 166 6.72 -11.43 28.14
N LYS A 167 7.14 -12.69 28.33
CA LYS A 167 7.81 -13.17 29.56
C LYS A 167 9.10 -12.40 29.89
N LYS A 168 9.75 -11.82 28.87
CA LYS A 168 10.99 -11.01 29.01
C LYS A 168 10.69 -9.51 29.09
N GLY A 169 9.41 -9.10 29.15
CA GLY A 169 9.01 -7.70 29.13
C GLY A 169 9.22 -7.03 27.77
N LEU A 170 9.22 -7.80 26.69
CA LEU A 170 9.36 -7.37 25.31
C LEU A 170 8.04 -7.57 24.56
N SER A 171 7.77 -6.80 23.52
CA SER A 171 6.53 -6.94 22.73
C SER A 171 6.81 -7.18 21.25
N LEU A 172 6.03 -8.08 20.64
CA LEU A 172 5.99 -8.28 19.20
C LEU A 172 4.59 -7.98 18.67
N THR A 173 4.47 -6.97 17.81
CA THR A 173 3.24 -6.66 17.08
C THR A 173 3.37 -7.12 15.64
N VAL A 174 2.44 -7.95 15.20
CA VAL A 174 2.42 -8.48 13.84
C VAL A 174 1.34 -7.75 13.04
N VAL A 175 1.77 -7.10 11.97
CA VAL A 175 0.90 -6.44 10.98
C VAL A 175 0.80 -7.37 9.80
N THR A 176 -0.34 -8.02 9.63
CA THR A 176 -0.55 -8.97 8.55
C THR A 176 -1.21 -8.28 7.36
N CYS A 177 -0.75 -8.57 6.16
CA CYS A 177 -1.36 -8.11 4.92
C CYS A 177 -1.55 -9.32 4.02
N GLY A 178 -2.72 -9.43 3.40
CA GLY A 178 -2.99 -10.54 2.50
C GLY A 178 -4.27 -10.34 1.70
N GLU A 179 -4.44 -11.16 0.68
CA GLU A 179 -5.54 -11.05 -0.28
C GLU A 179 -6.90 -11.52 0.24
N GLU A 180 -7.93 -10.68 0.05
CA GLU A 180 -9.32 -11.09 0.22
C GLU A 180 -9.83 -11.79 -1.07
N PRO A 181 -10.65 -12.86 -0.98
CA PRO A 181 -11.27 -13.40 0.23
C PRO A 181 -10.42 -14.45 0.97
N PHE A 182 -9.22 -14.77 0.49
CA PHE A 182 -8.40 -15.87 1.06
C PHE A 182 -8.05 -15.63 2.52
N MET A 183 -7.64 -14.41 2.88
CA MET A 183 -7.36 -14.04 4.27
C MET A 183 -8.57 -14.23 5.17
N LYS A 184 -9.75 -13.73 4.77
CA LYS A 184 -10.97 -13.92 5.54
C LYS A 184 -11.32 -15.40 5.69
N ASN A 185 -11.25 -16.17 4.61
CA ASN A 185 -11.53 -17.60 4.65
C ASN A 185 -10.55 -18.36 5.57
N MET A 186 -9.27 -18.01 5.52
CA MET A 186 -8.25 -18.55 6.41
C MET A 186 -8.54 -18.22 7.88
N LEU A 187 -8.82 -16.95 8.20
CA LEU A 187 -9.19 -16.53 9.55
C LEU A 187 -10.45 -17.24 10.06
N THR A 188 -11.51 -17.33 9.23
CA THR A 188 -12.72 -18.08 9.58
C THR A 188 -12.40 -19.55 9.85
N THR A 189 -11.59 -20.19 8.99
CA THR A 189 -11.18 -21.58 9.16
C THR A 189 -10.39 -21.78 10.46
N MET A 190 -9.52 -20.83 10.83
CA MET A 190 -8.75 -20.90 12.08
C MET A 190 -9.66 -20.78 13.32
N ILE A 191 -10.70 -19.92 13.26
CA ILE A 191 -11.70 -19.79 14.32
C ILE A 191 -12.50 -21.08 14.47
N GLU A 192 -12.97 -21.67 13.37
CA GLU A 192 -13.81 -22.87 13.37
C GLU A 192 -13.06 -24.14 13.80
N LYS A 193 -11.75 -24.24 13.52
CA LYS A 193 -10.92 -25.43 13.80
C LYS A 193 -10.34 -25.52 15.22
N GLY A 194 -10.84 -24.76 16.20
CA GLY A 194 -10.50 -24.94 17.62
C GLY A 194 -9.19 -24.27 18.06
N PRO A 195 -8.08 -24.97 18.40
CA PRO A 195 -6.87 -24.38 19.03
C PRO A 195 -6.20 -23.24 18.24
N ALA A 196 -6.45 -23.15 16.93
CA ALA A 196 -6.03 -22.06 16.07
C ALA A 196 -6.86 -20.77 16.26
N GLY A 197 -8.01 -20.83 16.93
CA GLY A 197 -8.87 -19.69 17.22
C GLY A 197 -8.17 -18.62 18.05
N ALA A 198 -7.33 -19.02 19.01
CA ALA A 198 -6.51 -18.06 19.77
C ALA A 198 -5.51 -17.30 18.89
N CYS A 199 -5.03 -17.90 17.79
CA CYS A 199 -4.20 -17.19 16.81
C CYS A 199 -5.06 -16.24 15.96
N ALA A 200 -6.25 -16.66 15.56
CA ALA A 200 -7.18 -15.83 14.82
C ALA A 200 -7.65 -14.60 15.63
N ASP A 201 -7.90 -14.75 16.93
CA ASP A 201 -8.23 -13.63 17.81
C ASP A 201 -7.05 -12.65 17.95
N ARG A 202 -5.82 -13.17 17.94
CA ARG A 202 -4.62 -12.34 18.12
C ARG A 202 -4.23 -11.57 16.86
N PHE A 203 -4.32 -12.21 15.69
CA PHE A 203 -3.86 -11.64 14.41
C PHE A 203 -5.01 -11.14 13.52
N GLY A 204 -6.23 -11.63 13.74
CA GLY A 204 -7.41 -11.39 12.90
C GLY A 204 -8.55 -10.62 13.56
N LEU A 205 -8.47 -10.28 14.85
CA LEU A 205 -9.53 -9.52 15.53
C LEU A 205 -9.59 -8.06 15.06
N HIS A 206 -8.42 -7.40 15.01
CA HIS A 206 -8.34 -6.01 14.60
C HIS A 206 -8.09 -5.91 13.11
N ARG A 207 -9.01 -5.21 12.43
CA ARG A 207 -8.99 -5.00 10.98
C ARG A 207 -8.71 -3.54 10.67
N VAL A 208 -7.62 -3.28 9.98
CA VAL A 208 -7.41 -2.01 9.27
C VAL A 208 -7.86 -2.18 7.83
N ARG A 209 -8.61 -1.22 7.31
CA ARG A 209 -9.07 -1.22 5.92
C ARG A 209 -8.35 -0.12 5.16
N LEU A 210 -7.61 -0.49 4.12
CA LEU A 210 -7.35 0.49 3.07
C LEU A 210 -8.66 0.66 2.29
N ARG A 211 -9.08 1.91 2.13
CA ARG A 211 -10.29 2.24 1.40
C ARG A 211 -9.90 2.67 -0.01
N GLY A 212 -10.78 2.41 -0.97
CA GLY A 212 -10.69 3.08 -2.26
C GLY A 212 -10.96 4.59 -2.15
N TYR A 213 -10.80 5.27 -3.26
CA TYR A 213 -11.08 6.70 -3.37
C TYR A 213 -12.57 6.93 -3.59
N ASP A 214 -13.24 7.56 -2.64
CA ASP A 214 -14.46 8.30 -2.97
C ASP A 214 -14.12 9.51 -3.86
N LYS A 215 -15.15 10.20 -4.34
CA LYS A 215 -15.00 11.30 -5.29
C LYS A 215 -14.18 12.47 -4.71
N ASP A 216 -14.34 12.76 -3.43
CA ASP A 216 -13.62 13.85 -2.76
C ASP A 216 -12.15 13.47 -2.50
N SER A 217 -11.90 12.24 -2.08
CA SER A 217 -10.56 11.69 -1.92
C SER A 217 -9.82 11.66 -3.26
N LEU A 218 -10.49 11.28 -4.34
CA LEU A 218 -9.94 11.32 -5.70
C LEU A 218 -9.54 12.75 -6.09
N ARG A 219 -10.36 13.75 -5.79
CA ARG A 219 -10.02 15.17 -6.01
C ARG A 219 -8.74 15.57 -5.28
N VAL A 220 -8.55 15.10 -4.04
CA VAL A 220 -7.33 15.35 -3.27
C VAL A 220 -6.11 14.71 -3.93
N VAL A 221 -6.23 13.48 -4.45
CA VAL A 221 -5.13 12.81 -5.18
C VAL A 221 -4.75 13.60 -6.43
N LEU A 222 -5.74 14.00 -7.24
CA LEU A 222 -5.49 14.75 -8.47
C LEU A 222 -4.88 16.12 -8.19
N ARG A 223 -5.30 16.80 -7.11
CA ARG A 223 -4.66 18.03 -6.65
C ARG A 223 -3.19 17.81 -6.25
N ALA A 224 -2.88 16.68 -5.61
CA ALA A 224 -1.50 16.34 -5.26
C ALA A 224 -0.65 16.14 -6.53
N VAL A 225 -1.20 15.51 -7.58
CA VAL A 225 -0.54 15.43 -8.89
C VAL A 225 -0.31 16.82 -9.49
N ASP A 226 -1.30 17.70 -9.42
CA ASP A 226 -1.21 19.07 -9.93
C ASP A 226 -0.17 19.97 -9.22
N SER A 227 0.30 19.57 -8.04
CA SER A 227 1.15 20.39 -7.16
C SER A 227 2.51 19.78 -6.83
N LYS A 228 2.69 18.45 -6.95
CA LYS A 228 3.96 17.79 -6.70
C LYS A 228 5.01 18.24 -7.73
N ILE A 229 6.20 18.54 -7.25
CA ILE A 229 7.32 19.03 -8.06
C ILE A 229 8.14 17.87 -8.60
N TRP A 230 8.52 17.94 -9.87
CA TRP A 230 9.53 17.09 -10.50
C TRP A 230 10.16 17.79 -11.72
N PRO A 231 11.50 17.73 -11.88
CA PRO A 231 12.50 17.11 -11.01
C PRO A 231 12.65 17.80 -9.64
N PRO A 232 13.20 17.13 -8.62
CA PRO A 232 13.45 17.75 -7.31
C PRO A 232 14.33 19.00 -7.46
N GLY A 233 13.99 20.08 -6.75
CA GLY A 233 14.70 21.36 -6.86
C GLY A 233 14.31 22.22 -8.07
N SER A 234 13.41 21.74 -8.93
CA SER A 234 12.75 22.58 -9.94
C SER A 234 11.49 23.26 -9.38
N GLU A 235 10.83 24.09 -10.19
CA GLU A 235 9.49 24.61 -9.92
C GLU A 235 8.41 23.92 -10.79
N CYS A 236 8.80 22.89 -11.55
CA CYS A 236 7.91 22.22 -12.49
C CYS A 236 7.04 21.22 -11.75
N THR A 237 5.71 21.37 -11.81
CA THR A 237 4.79 20.38 -11.23
C THR A 237 4.61 19.18 -12.15
N TRP A 238 4.12 18.04 -11.65
CA TRP A 238 3.92 16.85 -12.50
C TRP A 238 2.98 17.13 -13.66
N THR A 239 1.85 17.81 -13.43
CA THR A 239 0.92 18.18 -14.51
C THR A 239 1.59 19.11 -15.51
N GLN A 240 2.35 20.11 -15.06
CA GLN A 240 3.11 20.98 -15.95
C GLN A 240 4.22 20.23 -16.71
N TYR A 241 4.84 19.24 -16.09
CA TYR A 241 5.87 18.40 -16.71
C TYR A 241 5.32 17.62 -17.89
N PHE A 242 4.07 17.16 -17.86
CA PHE A 242 3.44 16.42 -18.97
C PHE A 242 2.63 17.30 -19.94
N PHE A 243 2.06 18.41 -19.48
CA PHE A 243 1.20 19.28 -20.30
C PHE A 243 1.45 20.78 -20.04
N PRO A 244 2.61 21.35 -20.43
CA PRO A 244 3.02 22.72 -20.11
C PRO A 244 2.08 23.77 -20.71
N ASN A 245 1.59 23.55 -21.94
CA ASN A 245 0.72 24.52 -22.61
C ASN A 245 -0.68 24.45 -22.00
N ALA A 246 -1.24 23.26 -21.88
CA ALA A 246 -2.55 23.08 -21.24
C ALA A 246 -2.54 23.58 -19.78
N PHE A 247 -1.46 23.31 -19.02
CA PHE A 247 -1.31 23.81 -17.65
C PHE A 247 -1.27 25.34 -17.60
N SER A 248 -0.59 25.98 -18.56
CA SER A 248 -0.55 27.44 -18.70
C SER A 248 -1.93 28.02 -19.05
N ASP A 249 -2.73 27.28 -19.81
CA ASP A 249 -4.14 27.59 -20.13
C ASP A 249 -5.11 27.25 -18.99
N GLY A 250 -4.60 26.80 -17.84
CA GLY A 250 -5.39 26.56 -16.63
C GLY A 250 -5.85 25.12 -16.41
N PHE A 251 -5.43 24.17 -17.25
CA PHE A 251 -5.74 22.74 -17.04
C PHE A 251 -5.19 22.24 -15.70
N ARG A 252 -6.03 21.56 -14.92
CA ARG A 252 -5.67 20.88 -13.68
C ARG A 252 -6.48 19.61 -13.56
N PHE A 253 -5.84 18.48 -13.24
CA PHE A 253 -6.54 17.21 -13.09
C PHE A 253 -7.66 17.28 -12.04
N GLN A 254 -7.46 18.01 -10.94
CA GLN A 254 -8.49 18.15 -9.89
C GLN A 254 -9.83 18.70 -10.39
N ASN A 255 -9.83 19.43 -11.51
CA ASN A 255 -11.04 20.01 -12.10
C ASN A 255 -11.83 18.98 -12.95
N HIS A 256 -11.21 17.85 -13.30
CA HIS A 256 -11.77 16.81 -14.16
C HIS A 256 -12.09 15.51 -13.40
N VAL A 257 -12.35 15.62 -12.09
CA VAL A 257 -12.77 14.49 -11.25
C VAL A 257 -14.05 13.86 -11.78
N ASP A 258 -15.00 14.68 -12.24
CA ASP A 258 -16.28 14.22 -12.77
C ASP A 258 -16.12 13.42 -14.06
N ASP A 259 -15.27 13.89 -14.97
CA ASP A 259 -14.97 13.22 -16.24
C ASP A 259 -14.34 11.84 -15.98
N LEU A 260 -13.35 11.80 -15.09
CA LEU A 260 -12.66 10.57 -14.75
C LEU A 260 -13.55 9.58 -13.99
N TRP A 261 -14.38 10.08 -13.07
CA TRP A 261 -15.36 9.27 -12.34
C TRP A 261 -16.40 8.66 -13.28
N ALA A 262 -16.91 9.44 -14.22
CA ALA A 262 -17.84 8.97 -15.24
C ALA A 262 -17.19 7.89 -16.12
N ALA A 263 -15.95 8.09 -16.57
CA ALA A 263 -15.21 7.11 -17.34
C ALA A 263 -15.00 5.79 -16.57
N PHE A 264 -14.59 5.85 -15.30
CA PHE A 264 -14.47 4.64 -14.49
C PHE A 264 -15.80 3.95 -14.21
N THR A 265 -16.89 4.72 -14.11
CA THR A 265 -18.24 4.17 -13.96
C THR A 265 -18.65 3.36 -15.19
N GLU A 266 -18.34 3.86 -16.39
CA GLU A 266 -18.62 3.19 -17.67
C GLU A 266 -17.96 1.80 -17.75
N PHE A 267 -16.75 1.66 -17.21
CA PHE A 267 -16.03 0.38 -17.20
C PHE A 267 -16.27 -0.49 -15.96
N GLY A 268 -17.21 -0.10 -15.10
CA GLY A 268 -17.59 -0.85 -13.89
C GLY A 268 -16.49 -0.86 -12.82
N GLN A 269 -15.62 0.15 -12.79
CA GLN A 269 -14.53 0.27 -11.80
C GLN A 269 -14.97 0.98 -10.51
N ILE A 270 -16.11 1.67 -10.51
CA ILE A 270 -16.71 2.25 -9.30
C ILE A 270 -17.53 1.18 -8.58
N ARG A 271 -17.13 0.88 -7.35
CA ARG A 271 -17.80 -0.09 -6.49
C ARG A 271 -18.81 0.59 -5.60
N LYS A 272 -19.93 -0.09 -5.36
CA LYS A 272 -20.98 0.37 -4.45
C LYS A 272 -21.01 -0.51 -3.21
N LYS A 273 -20.97 0.09 -2.03
CA LYS A 273 -21.11 -0.60 -0.76
C LYS A 273 -22.30 -0.06 0.00
N LYS A 274 -23.17 -0.97 0.43
CA LYS A 274 -24.28 -0.68 1.32
C LYS A 274 -23.76 -0.52 2.76
N ILE A 275 -24.10 0.59 3.39
CA ILE A 275 -23.77 0.92 4.78
C ILE A 275 -25.07 1.15 5.53
N GLU A 276 -25.20 0.48 6.66
CA GLU A 276 -26.26 0.72 7.64
C GLU A 276 -25.92 1.94 8.48
N ASP A 277 -26.89 2.83 8.61
CA ASP A 277 -26.82 4.02 9.47
C ASP A 277 -28.12 4.11 10.28
N GLU A 278 -28.14 4.97 11.31
CA GLU A 278 -29.30 5.22 12.17
C GLU A 278 -30.55 5.62 11.37
N ASN A 279 -30.36 6.18 10.17
CA ASN A 279 -31.41 6.62 9.24
C ASN A 279 -31.75 5.59 8.13
N GLY A 280 -31.25 4.35 8.22
CA GLY A 280 -31.51 3.29 7.23
C GLY A 280 -30.25 2.82 6.52
N TYR A 281 -30.20 2.95 5.19
CA TYR A 281 -29.06 2.47 4.40
C TYR A 281 -28.56 3.52 3.41
N LYS A 282 -27.25 3.76 3.38
CA LYS A 282 -26.56 4.61 2.39
C LYS A 282 -25.67 3.76 1.50
N PHE A 283 -25.57 4.11 0.22
CA PHE A 283 -24.55 3.54 -0.66
C PHE A 283 -23.34 4.46 -0.69
N GLU A 284 -22.16 3.93 -0.37
CA GLU A 284 -20.89 4.58 -0.63
C GLU A 284 -20.29 4.05 -1.94
N GLU A 285 -19.87 4.97 -2.79
CA GLU A 285 -19.22 4.67 -4.06
C GLU A 285 -17.72 4.97 -3.97
N TYR A 286 -16.88 4.07 -4.47
CA TYR A 286 -15.43 4.22 -4.43
C TYR A 286 -14.72 3.58 -5.62
N LEU A 287 -13.64 4.22 -6.05
CA LEU A 287 -12.68 3.74 -7.04
C LEU A 287 -11.54 2.99 -6.35
N LEU A 288 -11.11 1.85 -6.92
CA LEU A 288 -9.95 1.13 -6.41
C LEU A 288 -8.65 1.91 -6.60
N SER A 289 -7.82 1.96 -5.56
CA SER A 289 -6.68 2.88 -5.49
C SER A 289 -5.65 2.72 -6.60
N ARG A 290 -5.45 1.49 -7.10
CA ARG A 290 -4.50 1.23 -8.20
C ARG A 290 -4.97 1.76 -9.56
N ARG A 291 -6.28 1.80 -9.81
CA ARG A 291 -6.82 2.16 -11.13
C ARG A 291 -6.49 3.58 -11.54
N ILE A 292 -6.49 4.51 -10.58
CA ILE A 292 -6.07 5.89 -10.87
C ILE A 292 -4.58 5.96 -11.24
N PHE A 293 -3.74 5.14 -10.61
CA PHE A 293 -2.30 5.06 -10.89
C PHE A 293 -1.96 4.22 -12.14
N GLU A 294 -2.94 3.60 -12.78
CA GLU A 294 -2.80 3.01 -14.13
C GLU A 294 -3.32 3.99 -15.20
N ALA A 295 -4.37 4.76 -14.90
CA ALA A 295 -4.95 5.73 -15.81
C ALA A 295 -4.09 6.99 -16.00
N LEU A 296 -3.51 7.55 -14.93
CA LEU A 296 -2.70 8.77 -15.04
C LEU A 296 -1.42 8.58 -15.86
N PRO A 297 -0.65 7.49 -15.71
CA PRO A 297 0.48 7.19 -16.61
C PRO A 297 0.07 7.06 -18.06
N TYR A 298 -1.07 6.42 -18.32
CA TYR A 298 -1.59 6.29 -19.68
C TYR A 298 -1.83 7.67 -20.30
N LEU A 299 -2.48 8.58 -19.57
CA LEU A 299 -2.71 9.95 -20.04
C LEU A 299 -1.39 10.68 -20.26
N ALA A 300 -0.43 10.57 -19.33
CA ALA A 300 0.88 11.20 -19.43
C ALA A 300 1.69 10.76 -20.66
N VAL A 301 1.45 9.54 -21.17
CA VAL A 301 2.17 8.99 -22.33
C VAL A 301 1.39 9.15 -23.64
N ARG A 302 0.06 9.03 -23.62
CA ARG A 302 -0.78 8.97 -24.84
C ARG A 302 -1.46 10.30 -25.19
N VAL A 303 -1.45 11.28 -24.29
CA VAL A 303 -2.03 12.60 -24.52
C VAL A 303 -0.90 13.60 -24.72
N THR A 304 -1.10 14.54 -25.64
CA THR A 304 -0.20 15.66 -25.91
C THR A 304 -0.93 16.99 -25.67
N ASP A 305 -0.19 18.11 -25.59
CA ASP A 305 -0.83 19.43 -25.43
C ASP A 305 -1.81 19.78 -26.57
N ASP A 306 -1.60 19.27 -27.79
CA ASP A 306 -2.47 19.47 -28.95
C ASP A 306 -3.86 18.81 -28.81
N ASP A 307 -3.99 17.87 -27.86
CA ASP A 307 -5.23 17.17 -27.59
C ASP A 307 -6.20 17.96 -26.69
N PHE A 308 -5.73 19.05 -26.09
CA PHE A 308 -6.51 19.94 -25.25
C PHE A 308 -7.16 21.05 -26.08
N ASP A 309 -8.39 21.39 -25.73
CA ASP A 309 -9.10 22.54 -26.30
C ASP A 309 -9.47 23.49 -25.16
N ARG A 310 -8.84 24.68 -25.13
CA ARG A 310 -9.00 25.72 -24.09
C ARG A 310 -8.83 25.16 -22.66
N GLY A 311 -7.78 24.36 -22.46
CA GLY A 311 -7.48 23.77 -21.16
C GLY A 311 -8.40 22.61 -20.75
N CYS A 312 -9.24 22.08 -21.65
CA CYS A 312 -10.09 20.92 -21.41
C CYS A 312 -9.66 19.73 -22.27
N LEU A 313 -9.51 18.57 -21.65
CA LEU A 313 -9.22 17.32 -22.36
C LEU A 313 -10.50 16.68 -22.90
N LYS A 314 -10.48 16.25 -24.16
CA LYS A 314 -11.64 15.61 -24.81
C LYS A 314 -12.05 14.32 -24.08
N LYS A 315 -13.37 14.11 -23.95
CA LYS A 315 -13.96 12.95 -23.23
C LYS A 315 -13.35 11.59 -23.59
N LYS A 316 -13.02 11.37 -24.88
CA LYS A 316 -12.44 10.12 -25.38
C LYS A 316 -11.17 9.68 -24.63
N PHE A 317 -10.33 10.62 -24.20
CA PHE A 317 -9.06 10.30 -23.53
C PHE A 317 -9.29 9.81 -22.09
N TRP A 318 -10.25 10.40 -21.38
CA TRP A 318 -10.68 9.89 -20.07
C TRP A 318 -11.23 8.47 -20.17
N THR A 319 -12.07 8.21 -21.18
CA THR A 319 -12.60 6.88 -21.48
C THR A 319 -11.48 5.88 -21.80
N TRP A 320 -10.51 6.24 -22.65
CA TRP A 320 -9.38 5.36 -22.98
C TRP A 320 -8.47 5.07 -21.78
N ALA A 321 -8.19 6.08 -20.95
CA ALA A 321 -7.41 5.88 -19.74
C ALA A 321 -8.12 4.94 -18.74
N ALA A 322 -9.44 5.10 -18.57
CA ALA A 322 -10.23 4.22 -17.74
C ALA A 322 -10.32 2.79 -18.32
N ALA A 323 -10.40 2.66 -19.66
CA ALA A 323 -10.39 1.37 -20.35
C ALA A 323 -9.04 0.64 -20.15
N HIS A 324 -7.92 1.36 -20.30
CA HIS A 324 -6.58 0.83 -20.07
C HIS A 324 -6.42 0.36 -18.62
N ALA A 325 -6.77 1.21 -17.65
CA ALA A 325 -6.77 0.85 -16.24
C ALA A 325 -7.72 -0.32 -15.94
N ALA A 326 -8.81 -0.50 -16.67
CA ALA A 326 -9.70 -1.65 -16.51
C ALA A 326 -9.18 -2.93 -17.18
N GLY A 327 -8.07 -2.88 -17.93
CA GLY A 327 -7.58 -3.99 -18.75
C GLY A 327 -8.51 -4.34 -19.93
N LYS A 328 -9.24 -3.34 -20.43
CA LYS A 328 -10.25 -3.46 -21.50
C LYS A 328 -9.87 -2.69 -22.77
N LEU A 329 -8.66 -2.16 -22.81
CA LEU A 329 -8.11 -1.55 -24.01
C LEU A 329 -7.24 -2.60 -24.69
N ASP A 330 -7.67 -3.08 -25.86
CA ASP A 330 -6.79 -3.81 -26.77
C ASP A 330 -5.95 -2.75 -27.53
N ASP A 331 -4.63 -2.90 -27.52
CA ASP A 331 -3.69 -1.97 -28.17
C ASP A 331 -3.85 -1.87 -29.69
#